data_AF-A0A519MXN7-F1
#
_entry.id   AF-A0A519MXN7-F1
#
_cell.length_a   1.000
_cell.length_b   1.000
_cell.length_c   1.000
_cell.angle_alpha   90.00
_cell.angle_beta   90.00
_cell.angle_gamma   90.00
#
_symmetry.space_group_name_H-M   'P 1'
#
loop_
_entity.id
_entity.type
_entity.pdbx_description
1 polymer ?
#
loop_
_entity_poly.entity_id
_entity_poly.type
_entity_poly.pdbx_seq_one_letter_code
_entity_poly.pdbx_strand_id
1 'polypeptide(L)'
;MKNLLFLLLLLPLTAISQKDYMAETIEKKVMMIQTFVHKAEKGEESFWQTKGKVTYFIVNYTELQNPQFKELFIKQYQELLPIYNKMIVSQDENDTRKFILTLIRQEDDFRKLLTPEQLQKYRDKLSDYDKNDKTNRDAYNSLFFTDSLLAEYKKRYDYKG
;
A
#
# COMPACT_ATOMS: atom_id res chain seq x y z
N MET A 1 -15.95 0.23 -18.46
CA MET A 1 -15.13 1.29 -17.83
C MET A 1 -15.83 2.65 -17.91
N LYS A 2 -16.92 2.87 -17.16
CA LYS A 2 -17.63 4.19 -17.17
C LYS A 2 -18.03 4.72 -15.79
N ASN A 3 -17.82 3.99 -14.70
CA ASN A 3 -18.46 4.33 -13.42
C ASN A 3 -17.50 4.68 -12.28
N LEU A 4 -16.20 4.83 -12.53
CA LEU A 4 -15.25 5.30 -11.50
C LEU A 4 -15.36 6.83 -11.25
N LEU A 5 -16.09 7.55 -12.12
CA LEU A 5 -16.15 9.02 -12.10
C LEU A 5 -17.06 9.62 -11.02
N PHE A 6 -17.92 8.82 -10.37
CA PHE A 6 -18.96 9.37 -9.49
C PHE A 6 -18.52 9.64 -8.04
N LEU A 7 -17.33 9.22 -7.63
CA LEU A 7 -16.80 9.49 -6.28
C LEU A 7 -16.09 10.85 -6.12
N LEU A 8 -15.93 11.62 -7.21
CA LEU A 8 -15.08 12.82 -7.25
C LEU A 8 -15.82 14.17 -7.13
N LEU A 9 -17.16 14.19 -7.04
CA LEU A 9 -17.94 15.41 -7.33
C LEU A 9 -18.40 16.27 -6.13
N LEU A 10 -17.98 16.05 -4.89
CA LEU A 10 -18.60 16.71 -3.73
C LEU A 10 -17.66 17.45 -2.76
N LEU A 11 -16.55 18.04 -3.21
CA LEU A 11 -15.59 18.65 -2.26
C LEU A 11 -15.08 20.05 -2.65
N PRO A 12 -15.02 21.00 -1.69
CA PRO A 12 -14.78 22.42 -1.93
C PRO A 12 -13.32 22.71 -2.30
N LEU A 13 -13.16 23.68 -3.20
CA LEU A 13 -12.02 23.90 -4.07
C LEU A 13 -10.77 24.57 -3.45
N THR A 14 -10.47 24.36 -2.17
CA THR A 14 -9.24 24.93 -1.56
C THR A 14 -8.40 23.95 -0.74
N ALA A 15 -8.80 22.66 -0.68
CA ALA A 15 -8.03 21.54 -0.11
C ALA A 15 -7.63 20.48 -1.17
N ILE A 16 -7.58 20.89 -2.44
CA ILE A 16 -7.63 20.01 -3.60
C ILE A 16 -6.35 19.15 -3.74
N SER A 17 -5.14 19.70 -3.60
CA SER A 17 -3.92 18.95 -3.97
C SER A 17 -3.60 17.76 -3.08
N GLN A 18 -3.82 17.87 -1.77
CA GLN A 18 -3.52 16.81 -0.81
C GLN A 18 -4.61 15.71 -0.85
N LYS A 19 -5.86 16.12 -1.08
CA LYS A 19 -6.97 15.20 -1.23
C LYS A 19 -6.87 14.36 -2.49
N ASP A 20 -6.46 14.98 -3.60
CA ASP A 20 -6.27 14.32 -4.88
C ASP A 20 -5.11 13.33 -4.81
N TYR A 21 -4.01 13.67 -4.12
CA TYR A 21 -2.88 12.76 -3.93
C TYR A 21 -3.24 11.50 -3.12
N MET A 22 -4.06 11.63 -2.08
CA MET A 22 -4.57 10.49 -1.31
C MET A 22 -5.50 9.62 -2.14
N ALA A 23 -6.41 10.22 -2.90
CA ALA A 23 -7.30 9.46 -3.79
C ALA A 23 -6.48 8.70 -4.85
N GLU A 24 -5.53 9.38 -5.48
CA GLU A 24 -4.63 8.80 -6.48
C GLU A 24 -3.78 7.65 -5.91
N THR A 25 -3.30 7.77 -4.67
CA THR A 25 -2.53 6.69 -4.03
C THR A 25 -3.40 5.49 -3.62
N ILE A 26 -4.65 5.70 -3.17
CA ILE A 26 -5.61 4.61 -2.97
C ILE A 26 -5.87 3.90 -4.31
N GLU A 27 -6.15 4.65 -5.37
CA GLU A 27 -6.40 4.09 -6.71
C GLU A 27 -5.20 3.25 -7.19
N LYS A 28 -3.97 3.76 -7.02
CA LYS A 28 -2.74 3.01 -7.33
C LYS A 28 -2.63 1.72 -6.54
N LYS A 29 -2.94 1.72 -5.25
CA LYS A 29 -2.93 0.52 -4.41
C LYS A 29 -4.00 -0.49 -4.86
N VAL A 30 -5.19 -0.01 -5.20
CA VAL A 30 -6.28 -0.85 -5.75
C VAL A 30 -5.87 -1.48 -7.08
N MET A 31 -5.33 -0.69 -8.02
CA MET A 31 -4.85 -1.19 -9.32
C MET A 31 -3.71 -2.21 -9.17
N MET A 32 -2.82 -1.99 -8.21
CA MET A 32 -1.72 -2.92 -7.93
C MET A 32 -2.26 -4.26 -7.39
N ILE A 33 -3.17 -4.24 -6.41
CA ILE A 33 -3.83 -5.47 -5.93
C ILE A 33 -4.58 -6.18 -7.06
N GLN A 34 -5.33 -5.43 -7.86
CA GLN A 34 -6.06 -5.97 -9.02
C GLN A 34 -5.13 -6.70 -9.99
N THR A 35 -3.92 -6.18 -10.23
CA THR A 35 -2.91 -6.82 -11.08
C THR A 35 -2.51 -8.20 -10.58
N PHE A 36 -2.42 -8.38 -9.26
CA PHE A 36 -2.12 -9.69 -8.67
C PHE A 36 -3.34 -10.61 -8.67
N VAL A 37 -4.52 -10.08 -8.35
CA VAL A 37 -5.78 -10.86 -8.37
C VAL A 37 -6.06 -11.45 -9.75
N HIS A 38 -5.84 -10.68 -10.83
CA HIS A 38 -6.02 -11.16 -12.20
C HIS A 38 -5.09 -12.31 -12.61
N LYS A 39 -4.02 -12.58 -11.84
CA LYS A 39 -3.11 -13.72 -12.07
C LYS A 39 -3.61 -15.03 -11.47
N ALA A 40 -4.81 -15.05 -10.86
CA ALA A 40 -5.43 -16.23 -10.26
C ALA A 40 -4.47 -16.98 -9.32
N GLU A 41 -4.20 -18.26 -9.56
CA GLU A 41 -3.32 -19.12 -8.73
C GLU A 41 -1.91 -18.55 -8.53
N LYS A 42 -1.41 -17.70 -9.45
CA LYS A 42 -0.09 -17.07 -9.37
C LYS A 42 -0.11 -15.69 -8.70
N GLY A 43 -1.27 -15.22 -8.26
CA GLY A 43 -1.45 -13.90 -7.66
C GLY A 43 -0.66 -13.73 -6.36
N GLU A 44 -0.79 -14.70 -5.45
CA GLU A 44 -0.06 -14.72 -4.17
C GLU A 44 1.45 -14.76 -4.40
N GLU A 45 1.91 -15.67 -5.28
CA GLU A 45 3.33 -15.80 -5.60
C GLU A 45 3.90 -14.48 -6.14
N SER A 46 3.19 -13.88 -7.11
CA SER A 46 3.58 -12.61 -7.71
C SER A 46 3.60 -11.47 -6.69
N PHE A 47 2.63 -11.44 -5.75
CA PHE A 47 2.54 -10.41 -4.72
C PHE A 47 3.76 -10.46 -3.79
N TRP A 48 4.04 -11.63 -3.20
CA TRP A 48 5.15 -11.74 -2.24
C TRP A 48 6.50 -11.55 -2.93
N GLN A 49 6.70 -12.06 -4.15
CA GLN A 49 7.95 -11.87 -4.89
C GLN A 49 8.18 -10.41 -5.22
N THR A 50 7.13 -9.68 -5.60
CA THR A 50 7.23 -8.25 -5.93
C THR A 50 7.59 -7.44 -4.69
N LYS A 51 6.86 -7.62 -3.58
CA LYS A 51 7.18 -6.91 -2.32
C LYS A 51 8.54 -7.32 -1.76
N GLY A 52 8.90 -8.61 -1.85
CA GLY A 52 10.20 -9.14 -1.45
C GLY A 52 11.35 -8.50 -2.22
N LYS A 53 11.29 -8.49 -3.56
CA LYS A 53 12.32 -7.89 -4.41
C LYS A 53 12.52 -6.41 -4.11
N VAL A 54 11.43 -5.66 -3.95
CA VAL A 54 11.47 -4.25 -3.57
C VAL A 54 12.12 -4.07 -2.21
N THR A 55 11.68 -4.83 -1.22
CA THR A 55 12.20 -4.76 0.14
C THR A 55 13.70 -5.07 0.15
N TYR A 56 14.14 -6.11 -0.55
CA TYR A 56 15.54 -6.49 -0.66
C TYR A 56 16.38 -5.38 -1.28
N PHE A 57 15.89 -4.77 -2.38
CA PHE A 57 16.60 -3.67 -3.03
C PHE A 57 16.82 -2.45 -2.11
N ILE A 58 15.89 -2.17 -1.20
CA ILE A 58 15.98 -1.02 -0.31
C ILE A 58 16.81 -1.32 0.94
N VAL A 59 16.46 -2.41 1.65
CA VAL A 59 17.01 -2.66 2.99
C VAL A 59 18.06 -3.78 3.03
N ASN A 60 18.29 -4.45 1.89
CA ASN A 60 19.23 -5.56 1.75
C ASN A 60 19.09 -6.58 2.89
N TYR A 61 17.89 -7.12 3.05
CA TYR A 61 17.60 -8.03 4.16
C TYR A 61 18.37 -9.35 4.05
N THR A 62 18.60 -9.98 5.21
CA THR A 62 19.41 -11.21 5.31
C THR A 62 18.64 -12.46 4.88
N GLU A 63 19.36 -13.55 4.62
CA GLU A 63 18.78 -14.88 4.40
C GLU A 63 17.89 -15.34 5.57
N LEU A 64 18.19 -14.92 6.80
CA LEU A 64 17.37 -15.21 7.98
C LEU A 64 16.04 -14.44 7.99
N GLN A 65 16.02 -13.22 7.45
CA GLN A 65 14.82 -12.40 7.34
C GLN A 65 13.96 -12.77 6.12
N ASN A 66 14.56 -13.31 5.06
CA ASN A 66 13.86 -13.71 3.83
C ASN A 66 12.60 -14.57 4.07
N PRO A 67 12.64 -15.67 4.85
CA PRO A 67 11.44 -16.46 5.13
C PRO A 67 10.37 -15.66 5.92
N GLN A 68 10.78 -14.75 6.82
CA GLN A 68 9.87 -13.92 7.60
C GLN A 68 9.11 -12.92 6.71
N PHE A 69 9.82 -12.27 5.77
CA PHE A 69 9.18 -11.37 4.80
C PHE A 69 8.27 -12.13 3.84
N LYS A 70 8.70 -13.30 3.35
CA LYS A 70 7.87 -14.15 2.51
C LYS A 70 6.57 -14.52 3.21
N GLU A 71 6.64 -15.02 4.44
CA GLU A 71 5.46 -15.39 5.23
C GLU A 71 4.56 -14.18 5.50
N LEU A 72 5.14 -13.03 5.86
CA LEU A 72 4.39 -11.80 6.06
C LEU A 72 3.62 -11.41 4.79
N PHE A 73 4.28 -11.33 3.64
CA PHE A 73 3.65 -10.87 2.41
C PHE A 73 2.60 -11.85 1.87
N ILE A 74 2.79 -13.16 2.07
CA ILE A 74 1.76 -14.16 1.78
C ILE A 74 0.52 -13.92 2.64
N LYS A 75 0.69 -13.78 3.96
CA LYS A 75 -0.43 -13.49 4.88
C LYS A 75 -1.13 -12.17 4.52
N GLN A 76 -0.36 -11.14 4.17
CA GLN A 76 -0.92 -9.86 3.72
C GLN A 76 -1.84 -10.03 2.51
N TYR A 77 -1.40 -10.80 1.50
CA TYR A 77 -2.19 -11.08 0.31
C TYR A 77 -3.46 -11.88 0.63
N GLN A 78 -3.33 -12.97 1.38
CA GLN A 78 -4.45 -13.84 1.74
C GLN A 78 -5.54 -13.10 2.53
N GLU A 79 -5.14 -12.15 3.38
CA GLU A 79 -6.08 -11.30 4.11
C GLU A 79 -6.69 -10.20 3.24
N LEU A 80 -5.89 -9.55 2.39
CA LEU A 80 -6.37 -8.48 1.51
C LEU A 80 -7.35 -8.99 0.45
N LEU A 81 -7.12 -10.19 -0.09
CA LEU A 81 -7.91 -10.75 -1.19
C LEU A 81 -9.44 -10.76 -0.92
N PRO A 82 -9.95 -11.36 0.16
CA PRO A 82 -11.39 -11.34 0.45
C PRO A 82 -11.91 -9.93 0.75
N ILE A 83 -11.11 -9.06 1.35
CA ILE A 83 -11.50 -7.66 1.66
C ILE A 83 -11.64 -6.86 0.36
N TYR A 84 -10.66 -6.98 -0.54
CA TYR A 84 -10.67 -6.37 -1.86
C TYR A 84 -11.86 -6.87 -2.69
N ASN A 85 -12.06 -8.18 -2.77
CA ASN A 85 -13.16 -8.78 -3.54
C ASN A 85 -14.53 -8.29 -3.05
N LYS A 86 -14.70 -8.15 -1.72
CA LYS A 86 -15.93 -7.59 -1.16
C LYS A 86 -16.11 -6.12 -1.55
N MET A 87 -15.07 -5.31 -1.36
CA MET A 87 -15.08 -3.88 -1.65
C MET A 87 -15.44 -3.56 -3.11
N ILE A 88 -14.91 -4.30 -4.08
CA ILE A 88 -15.18 -4.02 -5.51
C ILE A 88 -16.59 -4.41 -5.95
N VAL A 89 -17.32 -5.19 -5.15
CA VAL A 89 -18.71 -5.60 -5.43
C VAL A 89 -19.72 -4.75 -4.67
N SER A 90 -19.44 -4.41 -3.40
CA SER A 90 -20.44 -3.84 -2.50
C SER A 90 -20.73 -2.36 -2.71
N GLN A 91 -19.79 -1.58 -3.25
CA GLN A 91 -19.84 -0.11 -3.27
C GLN A 91 -20.07 0.53 -1.88
N ASP A 92 -19.82 -0.22 -0.80
CA ASP A 92 -19.99 0.21 0.59
C ASP A 92 -18.71 0.91 1.09
N GLU A 93 -18.85 2.15 1.56
CA GLU A 93 -17.76 2.92 2.15
C GLU A 93 -17.08 2.19 3.32
N ASN A 94 -17.80 1.36 4.06
CA ASN A 94 -17.25 0.56 5.16
C ASN A 94 -16.27 -0.50 4.66
N ASP A 95 -16.51 -1.09 3.49
CA ASP A 95 -15.61 -2.07 2.91
C ASP A 95 -14.34 -1.40 2.36
N THR A 96 -14.47 -0.22 1.76
CA THR A 96 -13.32 0.63 1.40
C THR A 96 -12.53 1.03 2.64
N ARG A 97 -13.19 1.45 3.71
CA ARG A 97 -12.53 1.76 4.99
C ARG A 97 -11.79 0.56 5.55
N LYS A 98 -12.40 -0.64 5.52
CA LYS A 98 -11.76 -1.88 5.98
C LYS A 98 -10.51 -2.21 5.17
N PHE A 99 -10.57 -2.07 3.85
CA PHE A 99 -9.43 -2.25 2.97
C PHE A 99 -8.27 -1.32 3.35
N ILE A 100 -8.57 -0.03 3.53
CA ILE A 100 -7.56 0.98 3.86
C ILE A 100 -6.94 0.75 5.23
N LEU A 101 -7.75 0.49 6.26
CA LEU A 101 -7.25 0.18 7.60
C LEU A 101 -6.37 -1.07 7.62
N THR A 102 -6.71 -2.07 6.79
CA THR A 102 -5.89 -3.29 6.65
C THR A 102 -4.52 -2.93 6.06
N LEU A 103 -4.48 -2.11 5.00
CA LEU A 103 -3.22 -1.66 4.41
C LEU A 103 -2.34 -0.89 5.40
N ILE A 104 -2.93 0.00 6.22
CA ILE A 104 -2.21 0.75 7.26
C ILE A 104 -1.59 -0.20 8.28
N ARG A 105 -2.36 -1.14 8.83
CA ARG A 105 -1.85 -2.12 9.81
C ARG A 105 -0.75 -2.99 9.20
N GLN A 106 -0.94 -3.47 7.97
CA GLN A 106 0.04 -4.31 7.30
C GLN A 106 1.37 -3.59 7.04
N GLU A 107 1.33 -2.29 6.77
CA GLU A 107 2.54 -1.45 6.70
C GLU A 107 3.24 -1.37 8.06
N ASP A 108 2.51 -1.17 9.16
CA ASP A 108 3.09 -1.16 10.49
C ASP A 108 3.73 -2.51 10.85
N ASP A 109 3.06 -3.62 10.55
CA ASP A 109 3.58 -4.97 10.81
C ASP A 109 4.83 -5.28 9.98
N PHE A 110 4.89 -4.79 8.74
CA PHE A 110 6.09 -4.85 7.92
C PHE A 110 7.25 -4.06 8.55
N ARG A 111 7.01 -2.81 8.95
CA ARG A 111 8.05 -1.94 9.52
C ARG A 111 8.61 -2.47 10.83
N LYS A 112 7.83 -3.24 11.61
CA LYS A 112 8.29 -3.90 12.85
C LYS A 112 9.31 -5.03 12.61
N LEU A 113 9.36 -5.61 11.41
CA LEU A 113 10.36 -6.63 11.05
C LEU A 113 11.72 -6.05 10.62
N LEU A 114 11.78 -4.73 10.40
CA LEU A 114 13.01 -4.06 10.03
C LEU A 114 13.83 -3.74 11.29
N THR A 115 15.15 -3.94 11.21
CA THR A 115 16.05 -3.38 12.23
C THR A 115 16.00 -1.84 12.18
N PRO A 116 16.42 -1.13 13.24
CA PRO A 116 16.45 0.33 13.21
C PRO A 116 17.23 0.91 12.02
N GLU A 117 18.34 0.29 11.64
CA GLU A 117 19.14 0.68 10.47
C GLU A 117 18.38 0.45 9.16
N GLN A 118 17.72 -0.70 9.01
CA GLN A 118 16.91 -1.02 7.84
C GLN A 118 15.70 -0.10 7.70
N LEU A 119 15.04 0.22 8.82
CA LEU A 119 13.92 1.16 8.85
C LEU A 119 14.38 2.56 8.43
N GLN A 120 15.58 2.98 8.85
CA GLN A 120 16.14 4.25 8.41
C GLN A 120 16.43 4.24 6.90
N LYS A 121 17.09 3.20 6.38
CA LYS A 121 17.33 3.03 4.92
C LYS A 121 16.03 3.06 4.12
N TYR A 122 15.00 2.39 4.65
CA TYR A 122 13.67 2.39 4.06
C TYR A 122 13.06 3.79 3.97
N ARG A 123 13.09 4.55 5.07
CA ARG A 123 12.59 5.93 5.12
C ARG A 123 13.37 6.87 4.21
N ASP A 124 14.69 6.79 4.24
CA ASP A 124 15.56 7.65 3.42
C ASP A 124 15.31 7.41 1.94
N LYS A 125 15.21 6.15 1.52
CA LYS A 125 14.97 5.80 0.12
C LYS A 125 13.60 6.24 -0.36
N LEU A 126 12.56 6.09 0.46
CA LEU A 126 11.23 6.58 0.12
C LEU A 126 11.16 8.11 0.10
N SER A 127 11.84 8.79 1.02
CA SER A 127 11.93 10.26 0.99
C SER A 127 12.68 10.77 -0.24
N ASP A 128 13.70 10.04 -0.71
CA ASP A 128 14.42 10.37 -1.93
C ASP A 128 13.49 10.26 -3.15
N TYR A 129 12.72 9.18 -3.27
CA TYR A 129 11.72 9.05 -4.33
C TYR A 129 10.66 10.15 -4.29
N ASP A 130 10.14 10.49 -3.10
CA ASP A 130 9.14 11.56 -2.95
C ASP A 130 9.63 12.91 -3.50
N LYS A 131 10.92 13.21 -3.35
CA LYS A 131 11.53 14.50 -3.72
C LYS A 131 12.09 14.52 -5.14
N ASN A 132 12.71 13.42 -5.56
CA ASN A 132 13.61 13.41 -6.71
C ASN A 132 13.15 12.50 -7.86
N ASP A 133 12.18 11.60 -7.65
CA ASP A 133 11.77 10.63 -8.67
C ASP A 133 10.27 10.26 -8.57
N LYS A 134 9.46 11.02 -9.30
CA LYS A 134 8.00 10.83 -9.35
C LYS A 134 7.58 9.44 -9.85
N THR A 135 8.30 8.88 -10.81
CA THR A 135 7.95 7.58 -11.40
C THR A 135 8.14 6.46 -10.39
N ASN A 136 9.31 6.43 -9.74
CA ASN A 136 9.58 5.46 -8.70
C ASN A 136 8.63 5.67 -7.52
N ARG A 137 8.43 6.91 -7.07
CA ARG A 137 7.48 7.23 -5.99
C ARG A 137 6.11 6.59 -6.19
N ASP A 138 5.54 6.74 -7.38
CA ASP A 138 4.21 6.22 -7.67
C ASP A 138 4.18 4.68 -7.70
N ALA A 139 5.23 4.04 -8.22
CA ALA A 139 5.39 2.60 -8.18
C ALA A 139 5.53 2.08 -6.73
N TYR A 140 6.34 2.74 -5.89
CA TYR A 140 6.51 2.36 -4.49
C TYR A 140 5.23 2.57 -3.67
N ASN A 141 4.58 3.73 -3.83
CA ASN A 141 3.36 4.05 -3.09
C ASN A 141 2.18 3.15 -3.49
N SER A 142 2.25 2.46 -4.63
CA SER A 142 1.27 1.42 -4.99
C SER A 142 1.39 0.15 -4.14
N LEU A 143 2.56 -0.10 -3.51
CA LEU A 143 2.85 -1.31 -2.71
C LEU A 143 3.07 -1.04 -1.21
N PHE A 144 3.58 0.16 -0.89
CA PHE A 144 4.06 0.57 0.43
C PHE A 144 3.58 1.98 0.79
N PHE A 145 3.91 2.47 1.98
CA PHE A 145 3.64 3.87 2.35
C PHE A 145 4.95 4.59 2.68
N THR A 146 5.08 5.84 2.22
CA THR A 146 6.04 6.78 2.81
C THR A 146 5.57 7.22 4.21
N ASP A 147 6.45 7.82 5.01
CA ASP A 147 6.08 8.28 6.36
C ASP A 147 4.98 9.35 6.33
N SER A 148 5.09 10.31 5.40
CA SER A 148 4.09 11.35 5.20
C SER A 148 2.73 10.74 4.81
N LEU A 149 2.73 9.81 3.86
CA LEU A 149 1.52 9.14 3.40
C LEU A 149 0.90 8.32 4.54
N LEU A 150 1.69 7.50 5.23
CA LEU A 150 1.18 6.67 6.34
C LEU A 150 0.57 7.54 7.44
N ALA A 151 1.24 8.62 7.83
CA ALA A 151 0.74 9.55 8.85
C ALA A 151 -0.60 10.19 8.43
N GLU A 152 -0.72 10.58 7.17
CA GLU A 152 -1.95 11.15 6.63
C GLU A 152 -3.11 10.15 6.64
N TYR A 153 -2.86 8.91 6.19
CA TYR A 153 -3.84 7.84 6.24
C TYR A 153 -4.28 7.54 7.67
N LYS A 154 -3.33 7.42 8.62
CA LYS A 154 -3.66 7.18 10.03
C LYS A 154 -4.53 8.28 10.61
N LYS A 155 -4.20 9.55 10.33
CA LYS A 155 -4.98 10.71 10.77
C LYS A 155 -6.39 10.69 10.18
N ARG A 156 -6.52 10.46 8.88
CA ARG A 156 -7.80 10.52 8.17
C ARG A 156 -8.77 9.41 8.56
N TYR A 157 -8.26 8.21 8.82
CA TYR A 157 -9.07 7.04 9.15
C TYR A 157 -9.18 6.76 10.65
N ASP A 158 -8.67 7.67 11.48
CA ASP A 158 -8.59 7.57 12.94
C ASP A 158 -8.00 6.23 13.42
N TYR A 159 -6.89 5.82 12.80
CA TYR A 159 -6.22 4.58 13.15
C TYR A 159 -5.43 4.74 14.45
N LYS A 160 -5.70 3.87 15.43
CA LYS A 160 -5.12 3.97 16.79
C LYS A 160 -3.89 3.10 17.06
N GLY A 161 -3.53 2.19 16.14
CA GLY A 161 -2.37 1.32 16.28
C GLY A 161 -2.60 0.18 17.26
#